data_AF-A0A0K8QAY2-F1
#
_entry.id   AF-A0A0K8QAY2-F1
#
_cell.length_a   1.000
_cell.length_b   1.000
_cell.length_c   1.000
_cell.angle_alpha   90.00
_cell.angle_beta   90.00
_cell.angle_gamma   90.00
#
_symmetry.space_group_name_H-M   'P 1'
#
loop_
_entity.id
_entity.type
_entity.pdbx_description
1 polymer ?
#
loop_
_entity_poly.entity_id
_entity_poly.type
_entity_poly.pdbx_seq_one_letter_code
_entity_poly.pdbx_strand_id
1 'polypeptide(L)'
;AIALGVVAGVASALAVGLKFKLGYDDSLDVVGVHLVSGVVGTVAIGFLATPTQGQAGLFYGGGTTQLVAQVLAAAASIIFTAIMTSIIAFPIHKLMGFRVSQEQEVVGVDLSLHAETAYEFGVGGHGGSFQPLHELITGKLQTEAPAAATVDSKKTDAATGKESVGA
;
A
#
# COMPACT_ATOMS: atom_id res chain seq x y z
N ALA A 1 5.26 15.32 -26.64
CA ALA A 1 4.79 14.34 -25.62
C ALA A 1 5.92 13.43 -25.13
N ILE A 2 6.52 12.59 -25.99
CA ILE A 2 7.55 11.60 -25.58
C ILE A 2 8.71 12.24 -24.80
N ALA A 3 9.33 13.30 -25.33
CA ALA A 3 10.44 13.97 -24.66
C ALA A 3 10.08 14.48 -23.26
N LEU A 4 8.89 15.07 -23.09
CA LEU A 4 8.39 15.53 -21.79
C LEU A 4 8.15 14.35 -20.84
N GLY A 5 7.62 13.23 -21.34
CA GLY A 5 7.47 12.00 -20.56
C GLY A 5 8.80 11.46 -20.05
N VAL A 6 9.85 11.46 -20.89
CA VAL A 6 11.21 11.07 -20.47
C VAL A 6 11.75 12.02 -19.40
N VAL A 7 11.63 13.34 -19.61
CA VAL A 7 12.10 14.34 -18.64
C VAL A 7 11.36 14.20 -17.31
N ALA A 8 10.04 14.08 -17.33
CA ALA A 8 9.23 13.89 -16.14
C ALA A 8 9.58 12.59 -15.40
N GLY A 9 9.73 11.47 -16.14
CA GLY A 9 10.10 10.18 -15.55
C GLY A 9 11.49 10.19 -14.91
N VAL A 10 12.49 10.79 -15.57
CA VAL A 10 13.84 10.94 -15.00
C VAL A 10 13.82 11.85 -13.78
N ALA A 11 13.12 12.99 -13.84
CA ALA A 11 12.99 13.89 -12.71
C ALA A 11 12.34 13.21 -11.49
N SER A 12 11.29 12.42 -11.72
CA SER A 12 10.64 11.62 -10.68
C SER A 12 11.56 10.56 -10.09
N ALA A 13 12.29 9.80 -10.91
CA ALA A 13 13.23 8.79 -10.42
C ALA A 13 14.33 9.41 -9.53
N LEU A 14 14.85 10.57 -9.91
CA LEU A 14 15.83 11.30 -9.10
C LEU A 14 15.21 11.83 -7.80
N ALA A 15 13.97 12.31 -7.84
CA ALA A 15 13.25 12.81 -6.66
C ALA A 15 12.94 11.69 -5.65
N VAL A 16 12.59 10.50 -6.11
CA VAL A 16 12.43 9.31 -5.26
C VAL A 16 13.73 9.01 -4.50
N GLY A 17 14.88 9.06 -5.18
CA GLY A 17 16.18 8.90 -4.54
C GLY A 17 16.49 9.96 -3.47
N LEU A 18 15.89 11.15 -3.57
CA LEU A 18 16.14 12.25 -2.64
C LEU A 18 15.49 12.01 -1.26
N LYS A 19 14.42 11.21 -1.17
CA LYS A 19 13.76 10.93 0.12
C LYS A 19 14.69 10.26 1.12
N PHE A 20 15.55 9.35 0.66
CA PHE A 20 16.54 8.68 1.49
C PHE A 20 17.63 9.62 2.02
N LYS A 21 17.94 10.69 1.27
CA LYS A 21 18.89 11.72 1.71
C LYS A 21 18.27 12.71 2.69
N LEU A 22 16.98 13.01 2.51
CA LEU A 22 16.24 13.96 3.36
C LEU A 22 15.60 13.30 4.58
N GLY A 23 15.58 11.96 4.64
CA GLY A 23 15.12 11.20 5.82
C GLY A 23 13.61 11.22 6.04
N TYR A 24 12.81 11.45 5.00
CA TYR A 24 11.35 11.34 5.09
C TYR A 24 10.84 10.03 4.50
N ASP A 25 9.79 9.48 5.11
CA ASP A 25 9.10 8.26 4.66
C ASP A 25 7.90 8.63 3.79
N ASP A 26 8.13 8.62 2.48
CA ASP A 26 7.08 8.63 1.45
C ASP A 26 6.93 7.21 0.92
N SER A 27 6.05 6.44 1.56
CA SER A 27 6.00 4.98 1.42
C SER A 27 5.69 4.53 -0.01
N LEU A 28 4.94 5.33 -0.77
CA LEU A 28 4.55 5.05 -2.15
C LEU A 28 5.13 6.04 -3.18
N ASP A 29 6.12 6.85 -2.79
CA ASP A 29 6.77 7.81 -3.67
C ASP A 29 5.82 8.86 -4.29
N VAL A 30 4.78 9.26 -3.55
CA VAL A 30 3.76 10.21 -4.03
C VAL A 30 4.38 11.57 -4.33
N VAL A 31 5.32 12.04 -3.51
CA VAL A 31 6.03 13.31 -3.71
C VAL A 31 6.92 13.22 -4.96
N GLY A 32 7.72 12.16 -5.07
CA GLY A 32 8.63 11.99 -6.21
C GLY A 32 7.90 11.79 -7.54
N VAL A 33 6.87 10.96 -7.57
CA VAL A 33 6.15 10.62 -8.80
C VAL A 33 5.09 11.66 -9.13
N HIS A 34 4.23 12.07 -8.20
CA HIS A 34 3.10 12.95 -8.51
C HIS A 34 3.46 14.43 -8.42
N LEU A 35 4.09 14.87 -7.32
CA LEU A 35 4.41 16.29 -7.16
C LEU A 35 5.47 16.73 -8.18
N VAL A 36 6.59 16.02 -8.30
CA VAL A 36 7.67 16.43 -9.21
C VAL A 36 7.27 16.32 -10.68
N SER A 37 6.68 15.20 -11.12
CA SER A 37 6.21 15.10 -12.52
C SER A 37 5.09 16.09 -12.83
N GLY A 38 4.20 16.34 -11.86
CA GLY A 38 3.13 17.32 -11.98
C GLY A 38 3.66 18.73 -12.17
N VAL A 39 4.65 19.14 -11.39
CA VAL A 39 5.31 20.45 -11.55
C VAL A 39 6.03 20.55 -12.90
N VAL A 40 6.82 19.53 -13.26
CA VAL A 40 7.52 19.49 -14.56
C VAL A 40 6.53 19.61 -15.72
N GLY A 41 5.45 18.82 -15.69
CA GLY A 41 4.42 18.84 -16.71
C GLY A 41 3.70 20.20 -16.80
N THR A 42 3.28 20.74 -15.65
CA THR A 42 2.55 22.02 -15.58
C THR A 42 3.41 23.17 -16.10
N VAL A 43 4.66 23.27 -15.63
CA VAL A 43 5.58 24.31 -16.11
C VAL A 43 5.92 24.12 -17.59
N ALA A 44 6.03 22.88 -18.08
CA ALA A 44 6.27 22.60 -19.49
C ALA A 44 5.14 23.11 -20.42
N ILE A 45 3.89 23.20 -19.95
CA ILE A 45 2.80 23.84 -20.71
C ILE A 45 3.15 25.31 -21.01
N GLY A 46 3.80 26.00 -20.06
CA GLY A 46 4.31 27.36 -20.21
C GLY A 46 5.24 27.55 -21.40
N PHE A 47 6.00 26.52 -21.75
CA PHE A 47 6.93 26.52 -22.88
C PHE A 47 6.30 25.97 -24.17
N LEU A 48 5.57 24.86 -24.06
CA LEU A 48 5.22 23.99 -25.18
C LEU A 48 3.78 24.13 -25.68
N ALA A 49 2.94 24.97 -25.04
CA ALA A 49 1.57 25.16 -25.49
C ALA A 49 1.52 25.70 -26.94
N THR A 50 0.79 25.01 -27.81
CA THR A 50 0.63 25.39 -29.21
C THR A 50 -0.51 26.39 -29.38
N PRO A 51 -0.40 27.38 -30.30
CA PRO A 51 -1.40 28.43 -30.49
C PRO A 51 -2.79 27.93 -30.95
N THR A 52 -2.89 26.67 -31.37
CA THR A 52 -4.16 26.06 -31.82
C THR A 52 -5.11 25.69 -30.67
N GLN A 53 -4.61 25.68 -29.42
CA GLN A 53 -5.34 25.19 -28.25
C GLN A 53 -5.51 26.28 -27.17
N GLY A 54 -5.33 27.56 -27.55
CA GLY A 54 -5.42 28.70 -26.64
C GLY A 54 -4.13 29.53 -26.61
N GLN A 55 -3.77 30.03 -25.43
CA GLN A 55 -2.58 30.87 -25.26
C GLN A 55 -1.31 30.06 -25.58
N ALA A 56 -0.53 30.56 -26.55
CA ALA A 56 0.72 29.95 -26.92
C ALA A 56 1.75 30.00 -25.79
N GLY A 57 2.60 28.98 -25.73
CA GLY A 57 3.75 28.93 -24.84
C GLY A 57 4.91 29.74 -25.39
N LEU A 58 5.96 29.86 -24.57
CA LEU A 58 7.12 30.68 -24.87
C LEU A 58 7.81 30.31 -26.19
N PHE A 59 7.93 29.01 -26.51
CA PHE A 59 8.58 28.54 -27.74
C PHE A 59 7.73 28.70 -28.99
N TYR A 60 6.45 29.04 -28.83
CA TYR A 60 5.51 29.29 -29.93
C TYR A 60 5.15 30.78 -30.04
N GLY A 61 5.95 31.68 -29.47
CA GLY A 61 5.79 33.13 -29.60
C GLY A 61 4.72 33.74 -28.70
N GLY A 62 4.17 33.00 -27.74
CA GLY A 62 3.14 33.49 -26.82
C GLY A 62 3.64 34.39 -25.68
N GLY A 63 4.93 34.72 -25.66
CA GLY A 63 5.57 35.51 -24.60
C GLY A 63 5.66 34.76 -23.27
N THR A 64 5.85 35.51 -22.18
CA THR A 64 6.04 34.96 -20.83
C THR A 64 4.73 34.72 -20.08
N THR A 65 3.60 35.27 -20.55
CA THR A 65 2.30 35.22 -19.87
C THR A 65 1.90 33.79 -19.50
N GLN A 66 1.97 32.85 -20.46
CA GLN A 66 1.59 31.46 -20.21
C GLN A 66 2.55 30.78 -19.23
N LEU A 67 3.85 31.03 -19.34
CA LEU A 67 4.84 30.47 -18.42
C LEU A 67 4.62 30.95 -16.99
N VAL A 68 4.43 32.25 -16.79
CA VAL A 68 4.15 32.84 -15.47
C VAL A 68 2.85 32.27 -14.90
N ALA A 69 1.79 32.17 -15.71
CA ALA A 69 0.52 31.60 -15.28
C ALA A 69 0.67 30.15 -14.79
N GLN A 70 1.40 29.31 -15.51
CA GLN A 70 1.60 27.91 -15.12
C GLN A 70 2.48 27.74 -13.87
N VAL A 71 3.52 28.57 -13.72
CA VAL A 71 4.35 28.58 -12.50
C VAL A 71 3.52 29.02 -11.29
N LEU A 72 2.72 30.08 -11.43
CA LEU A 72 1.83 30.54 -10.37
C LEU A 72 0.76 29.51 -10.02
N ALA A 73 0.18 28.83 -11.02
CA ALA A 73 -0.79 27.76 -10.81
C ALA A 73 -0.16 26.60 -10.02
N ALA A 74 1.02 26.12 -10.43
CA ALA A 74 1.73 25.06 -9.72
C ALA A 74 2.06 25.46 -8.27
N ALA A 75 2.60 26.67 -8.07
CA ALA A 75 2.93 27.18 -6.74
C ALA A 75 1.68 27.32 -5.85
N ALA A 76 0.60 27.88 -6.39
CA ALA A 76 -0.67 28.03 -5.69
C ALA A 76 -1.25 26.67 -5.29
N SER A 77 -1.24 25.67 -6.18
CA SER A 77 -1.70 24.32 -5.86
C SER A 77 -0.86 23.66 -4.76
N ILE A 78 0.47 23.80 -4.80
CA ILE A 78 1.36 23.26 -3.75
C ILE A 78 1.08 23.92 -2.40
N ILE A 79 1.03 25.25 -2.37
CA ILE A 79 0.80 26.01 -1.14
C ILE A 79 -0.58 25.67 -0.57
N PHE A 80 -1.62 25.70 -1.42
CA PHE A 80 -2.98 25.41 -1.00
C PHE A 80 -3.11 23.99 -0.44
N THR A 81 -2.59 22.98 -1.15
CA THR A 81 -2.67 21.58 -0.69
C THR A 81 -1.85 21.36 0.58
N ALA A 82 -0.63 21.89 0.69
CA ALA A 82 0.17 21.79 1.89
C ALA A 82 -0.53 22.41 3.12
N ILE A 83 -1.10 23.61 2.96
CA ILE A 83 -1.83 24.31 4.02
C ILE A 83 -3.09 23.54 4.41
N MET A 84 -3.96 23.22 3.44
CA MET A 84 -5.25 22.59 3.73
C MET A 84 -5.08 21.19 4.30
N THR A 85 -4.16 20.39 3.74
CA THR A 85 -3.85 19.07 4.30
C THR A 85 -3.31 19.18 5.72
N SER A 86 -2.46 20.17 6.02
CA SER A 86 -1.96 20.38 7.39
C SER A 86 -3.07 20.79 8.36
N ILE A 87 -3.97 21.69 7.94
CA ILE A 87 -5.13 22.13 8.74
C ILE A 87 -6.05 20.96 9.07
N ILE A 88 -6.18 19.97 8.18
CA ILE A 88 -7.03 18.79 8.40
C ILE A 88 -6.29 17.72 9.21
N ALA A 89 -5.06 17.38 8.80
CA ALA A 89 -4.30 16.29 9.38
C ALA A 89 -3.84 16.58 10.82
N PHE A 90 -3.49 17.83 11.14
CA PHE A 90 -2.96 18.17 12.47
C PHE A 90 -4.01 18.01 13.59
N PRO A 91 -5.25 18.50 13.48
CA PRO A 91 -6.30 18.22 14.45
C PRO A 91 -6.61 16.73 14.58
N ILE A 92 -6.69 15.98 13.47
CA ILE A 92 -6.91 14.52 13.50
C ILE A 92 -5.80 13.84 14.31
N HIS A 93 -4.55 14.15 14.02
CA HIS A 93 -3.41 13.61 14.73
C HIS A 93 -3.44 13.93 16.24
N LYS A 94 -3.89 15.13 16.62
CA LYS A 94 -3.96 15.54 18.03
C LYS A 94 -5.15 14.97 18.80
N LEU A 95 -6.29 14.74 18.14
CA LEU A 95 -7.52 14.33 18.80
C LEU A 95 -7.69 12.81 18.90
N MET A 96 -7.32 12.08 17.83
CA MET A 96 -7.54 10.64 17.74
C MET A 96 -6.27 9.82 17.49
N GLY A 97 -5.17 10.47 17.10
CA GLY A 97 -3.97 9.78 16.64
C GLY A 97 -4.14 9.30 15.20
N PHE A 98 -3.22 9.70 14.32
CA PHE A 98 -3.34 9.41 12.87
C PHE A 98 -2.62 8.12 12.44
N ARG A 99 -1.73 7.58 13.30
CA ARG A 99 -0.94 6.37 13.05
C ARG A 99 -1.38 5.28 14.04
N VAL A 100 -1.35 4.03 13.59
CA VAL A 100 -1.56 2.85 14.46
C VAL A 100 -0.47 2.75 15.54
N SER A 101 -0.70 1.94 16.58
CA SER A 101 0.34 1.70 17.60
C SER A 101 1.54 0.95 17.00
N GLN A 102 2.71 1.05 17.63
CA GLN A 102 3.90 0.31 17.16
C GLN A 102 3.66 -1.20 17.18
N GLU A 103 2.96 -1.71 18.19
CA GLU A 103 2.64 -3.14 18.29
C GLU A 103 1.75 -3.57 17.13
N GLN A 104 0.74 -2.76 16.77
CA GLN A 104 -0.12 -3.00 15.62
C GLN A 104 0.64 -2.91 14.29
N GLU A 105 1.58 -1.97 14.17
CA GLU A 105 2.43 -1.81 13.00
C GLU A 105 3.35 -3.01 12.79
N VAL A 106 3.94 -3.54 13.87
CA VAL A 106 4.82 -4.73 13.84
C VAL A 106 4.04 -6.01 13.52
N VAL A 107 2.84 -6.18 14.09
CA VAL A 107 1.96 -7.33 13.82
C VAL A 107 1.39 -7.28 12.40
N GLY A 108 1.21 -6.09 11.85
CA GLY A 108 0.59 -5.84 10.55
C GLY A 108 -0.83 -5.30 10.68
N VAL A 109 -1.17 -4.32 9.85
CA VAL A 109 -2.47 -3.61 9.89
C VAL A 109 -3.63 -4.54 9.48
N ASP A 110 -3.38 -5.47 8.58
CA ASP A 110 -4.37 -6.47 8.14
C ASP A 110 -4.85 -7.32 9.32
N LEU A 111 -3.93 -7.88 10.10
CA LEU A 111 -4.30 -8.71 11.25
C LEU A 111 -4.83 -7.87 12.42
N SER A 112 -4.21 -6.72 12.70
CA SER A 112 -4.54 -5.91 13.88
C SER A 112 -5.84 -5.11 13.77
N LEU A 113 -6.21 -4.67 12.56
CA LEU A 113 -7.44 -3.88 12.33
C LEU A 113 -8.53 -4.63 11.58
N HIS A 114 -8.19 -5.62 10.76
CA HIS A 114 -9.14 -6.34 9.91
C HIS A 114 -9.29 -7.83 10.28
N ALA A 115 -8.49 -8.33 11.24
CA ALA A 115 -8.48 -9.73 11.67
C ALA A 115 -8.29 -10.74 10.52
N GLU A 116 -7.56 -10.33 9.49
CA GLU A 116 -7.30 -11.12 8.29
C GLU A 116 -5.81 -11.20 7.94
N THR A 117 -5.46 -12.18 7.11
CA THR A 117 -4.11 -12.31 6.53
C THR A 117 -4.19 -12.11 5.03
N ALA A 118 -3.31 -11.29 4.44
CA ALA A 118 -3.28 -11.07 2.99
C ALA A 118 -3.11 -12.37 2.18
N TYR A 119 -2.36 -13.34 2.72
CA TYR A 119 -2.11 -14.63 2.08
C TYR A 119 -2.01 -15.74 3.13
N GLU A 120 -2.49 -16.92 2.76
CA GLU A 120 -2.38 -18.13 3.57
C GLU A 120 -1.14 -18.92 3.15
N PHE A 121 0.04 -18.48 3.57
CA PHE A 121 1.29 -19.20 3.28
C PHE A 121 1.56 -20.26 4.34
N GLY A 122 0.99 -21.45 4.12
CA GLY A 122 1.26 -22.68 4.89
C GLY A 122 0.86 -23.92 4.10
N VAL A 123 1.72 -24.94 4.09
CA VAL A 123 1.42 -26.26 3.51
C VAL A 123 0.24 -26.87 4.29
N GLY A 124 -0.95 -26.80 3.71
CA GLY A 124 -2.19 -27.31 4.28
C GLY A 124 -3.12 -26.18 4.75
N GLY A 125 -3.94 -25.69 3.82
CA GLY A 125 -4.93 -24.65 4.07
C GLY A 125 -5.77 -24.95 5.31
N HIS A 126 -5.65 -24.06 6.29
CA HIS A 126 -6.51 -23.95 7.45
C HIS A 126 -6.85 -22.47 7.54
N GLY A 127 -7.92 -22.11 6.83
CA GLY A 127 -8.44 -20.75 6.73
C GLY A 127 -8.52 -20.10 8.11
N GLY A 128 -8.15 -18.82 8.13
CA GLY A 128 -8.06 -17.93 9.30
C GLY A 128 -8.75 -18.45 10.56
N SER A 129 -7.98 -19.15 11.40
CA SER A 129 -8.40 -19.37 12.77
C SER A 129 -8.12 -18.08 13.53
N PHE A 130 -9.19 -17.37 13.89
CA PHE A 130 -9.14 -16.22 14.79
C PHE A 130 -8.52 -16.69 16.12
N GLN A 131 -7.26 -16.36 16.35
CA GLN A 131 -6.60 -16.54 17.63
C GLN A 131 -6.62 -15.19 18.36
N PRO A 132 -7.43 -15.02 19.42
CA PRO A 132 -7.42 -13.79 20.18
C PRO A 132 -6.02 -13.59 20.78
N LEU A 133 -5.39 -12.46 20.44
CA LEU A 133 -4.03 -12.08 20.84
C LEU A 133 -3.76 -12.26 22.36
N HIS A 134 -4.82 -12.16 23.17
CA HIS A 134 -4.80 -12.41 24.60
C HIS A 134 -4.30 -13.82 24.96
N GLU A 135 -4.61 -14.86 24.18
CA GLU A 135 -4.23 -16.25 24.49
C GLU A 135 -2.78 -16.59 24.17
N LEU A 136 -2.21 -15.98 23.12
CA LEU A 136 -0.76 -16.07 22.84
C LEU A 136 0.06 -15.36 23.90
N ILE A 137 -0.38 -14.17 24.35
CA ILE A 137 0.35 -13.37 25.35
C ILE A 137 0.24 -13.98 26.76
N THR A 138 -0.90 -14.62 27.08
CA THR A 138 -1.11 -15.25 28.40
C THR A 138 -0.61 -16.69 28.49
N GLY A 139 -0.02 -17.24 27.42
CA GLY A 139 0.62 -18.56 27.43
C GLY A 139 -0.34 -19.76 27.58
N LYS A 140 -1.65 -19.56 27.40
CA LYS A 140 -2.67 -20.61 27.65
C LYS A 140 -2.73 -21.71 26.58
N LEU A 141 -2.10 -21.52 25.42
CA LEU A 141 -2.09 -22.50 24.32
C LEU A 141 -1.07 -23.64 24.47
N GLN A 142 -0.29 -23.72 25.56
CA GLN A 142 0.70 -24.79 25.75
C GLN A 142 0.15 -26.09 26.38
N THR A 143 -1.17 -26.29 26.50
CA THR A 143 -1.68 -27.38 27.36
C THR A 143 -2.53 -28.48 26.74
N GLU A 144 -2.73 -28.55 25.42
CA GLU A 144 -3.40 -29.74 24.84
C GLU A 144 -2.70 -30.23 23.59
N ALA A 145 -1.74 -31.14 23.79
CA ALA A 145 -1.37 -32.10 22.76
C ALA A 145 -2.60 -32.98 22.45
N PRO A 146 -2.96 -33.20 21.18
CA PRO A 146 -4.11 -34.03 20.85
C PRO A 146 -3.86 -35.46 21.31
N ALA A 147 -4.77 -35.97 22.15
CA ALA A 147 -4.75 -37.35 22.62
C ALA A 147 -4.80 -38.31 21.42
N ALA A 148 -3.79 -39.16 21.31
CA ALA A 148 -3.73 -40.22 20.30
C ALA A 148 -4.95 -41.15 20.44
N ALA A 149 -5.75 -41.24 19.37
CA ALA A 149 -6.86 -42.18 19.29
C ALA A 149 -6.33 -43.62 19.31
N THR A 150 -6.58 -44.34 20.41
CA THR A 150 -6.32 -45.78 20.51
C THR A 150 -7.42 -46.53 19.76
N VAL A 151 -7.05 -47.24 18.69
CA VAL A 151 -7.92 -48.19 18.00
C VAL A 151 -7.96 -49.49 18.80
N ASP A 152 -9.10 -49.82 19.40
CA ASP A 152 -9.31 -51.06 20.15
C ASP A 152 -9.60 -52.22 19.18
N SER A 153 -8.59 -53.06 18.96
CA SER A 153 -8.66 -54.26 18.11
C SER A 153 -9.17 -55.46 18.91
N LYS A 154 -10.45 -55.49 19.29
CA LYS A 154 -11.02 -56.72 19.88
C LYS A 154 -12.53 -56.88 19.77
N LYS A 155 -13.10 -56.89 18.55
CA LYS A 155 -14.40 -57.55 18.33
C LYS A 155 -14.73 -57.80 16.86
N THR A 156 -14.29 -58.93 16.30
CA THR A 156 -15.00 -59.65 15.21
C THR A 156 -14.31 -60.99 14.89
N ASP A 157 -14.19 -61.89 15.87
CA ASP A 157 -14.10 -63.33 15.61
C ASP A 157 -15.47 -63.94 15.89
N ALA A 158 -16.33 -63.97 14.86
CA ALA A 158 -17.47 -64.91 14.75
C ALA A 158 -18.31 -64.58 13.50
N ALA A 159 -17.96 -65.18 12.36
CA ALA A 159 -18.93 -65.75 11.40
C ALA A 159 -18.16 -66.37 10.23
N THR A 160 -17.84 -67.64 10.39
CA THR A 160 -17.48 -68.61 9.37
C THR A 160 -18.60 -68.79 8.33
N GLY A 161 -18.22 -69.02 7.07
CA GLY A 161 -19.07 -69.60 6.01
C GLY A 161 -18.83 -68.93 4.66
N LYS A 162 -18.03 -69.52 3.76
CA LYS A 162 -18.48 -70.40 2.63
C LYS A 162 -19.25 -69.56 1.57
N GLU A 163 -18.95 -69.49 0.27
CA GLU A 163 -18.47 -70.43 -0.78
C GLU A 163 -17.89 -69.58 -1.96
N SER A 164 -16.82 -69.97 -2.68
CA SER A 164 -16.82 -70.64 -4.03
C SER A 164 -17.55 -69.84 -5.13
N VAL A 165 -17.14 -69.59 -6.39
CA VAL A 165 -16.20 -70.13 -7.41
C VAL A 165 -16.03 -68.97 -8.44
N GLY A 166 -14.84 -68.70 -8.99
CA GLY A 166 -14.40 -69.04 -10.38
C GLY A 166 -15.18 -68.28 -11.48
N ALA A 167 -14.57 -67.73 -12.52
CA ALA A 167 -13.26 -67.86 -13.14
C ALA A 167 -12.87 -66.52 -13.81
#